data_AF-A0A519KLB5-F1
#
_entry.id   AF-A0A519KLB5-F1
#
_cell.length_a   1.000
_cell.length_b   1.000
_cell.length_c   1.000
_cell.angle_alpha   90.00
_cell.angle_beta   90.00
_cell.angle_gamma   90.00
#
_symmetry.space_group_name_H-M   'P 1'
#
loop_
_entity.id
_entity.type
_entity.pdbx_description
1 polymer ?
#
loop_
_entity_poly.entity_id
_entity_poly.type
_entity_poly.pdbx_seq_one_letter_code
_entity_poly.pdbx_strand_id
1 'polypeptide(L)'
;DANDEIEPQFEGSVGWLLSRNLVVGAEYRTKPDNLSFAREDDWFDVYAAYAVNKHLSVTAAWTDLGSIATFEDQRGLYLSLQAGF
;
A
#
# COMPACT_ATOMS: atom_id res chain seq x y z
N ASP A 1 25.77 -4.14 28.74
CA ASP A 1 25.67 -4.14 27.27
C ASP A 1 24.21 -4.23 26.85
N ALA A 2 23.70 -3.18 26.22
CA ALA A 2 22.37 -3.14 25.61
C ALA A 2 22.56 -3.41 24.12
N ASN A 3 22.39 -4.66 23.71
CA ASN A 3 22.41 -5.05 22.30
C ASN A 3 21.02 -4.73 21.72
N ASP A 4 20.78 -3.46 21.39
CA ASP A 4 19.66 -3.09 20.53
C ASP A 4 19.97 -3.61 19.12
N GLU A 5 19.35 -4.71 18.75
CA GLU A 5 19.39 -5.27 17.41
C GLU A 5 18.62 -4.31 16.50
N ILE A 6 19.36 -3.41 15.84
CA ILE A 6 18.81 -2.47 14.86
C ILE A 6 18.45 -3.27 13.60
N GLU A 7 17.16 -3.57 13.44
CA GLU A 7 16.66 -4.28 12.27
C GLU A 7 16.29 -3.27 11.17
N PRO A 8 16.97 -3.29 10.01
CA PRO A 8 16.70 -2.34 8.93
C PRO A 8 15.35 -2.66 8.26
N GLN A 9 14.40 -1.73 8.38
CA GLN A 9 13.12 -1.81 7.68
C GLN A 9 13.24 -1.09 6.33
N PHE A 10 12.77 -1.76 5.27
CA PHE A 10 12.73 -1.17 3.93
C PHE A 10 11.30 -0.84 3.57
N GLU A 11 11.08 0.44 3.30
CA GLU A 11 9.81 1.00 2.84
C GLU A 11 10.05 1.57 1.44
N GLY A 12 9.22 1.21 0.46
CA GLY A 12 9.37 1.68 -0.92
C GLY A 12 8.04 1.86 -1.64
N SER A 13 7.89 2.98 -2.34
CA SER A 13 6.73 3.22 -3.19
C SER A 13 7.15 3.69 -4.58
N VAL A 14 6.36 3.30 -5.58
CA VAL A 14 6.56 3.66 -6.98
C VAL A 14 5.25 4.17 -7.56
N GLY A 15 5.32 5.23 -8.35
CA GLY A 15 4.17 5.84 -9.01
C GLY A 15 4.50 6.26 -10.42
N TRP A 16 3.64 5.93 -11.37
CA TRP A 16 3.76 6.26 -12.78
C TRP A 16 2.53 7.05 -13.26
N LEU A 17 2.79 8.24 -13.81
CA LEU A 17 1.77 9.04 -14.51
C LEU A 17 1.62 8.56 -15.95
N LEU A 18 0.68 7.63 -16.20
CA LEU A 18 0.45 7.06 -17.54
C LEU A 18 -0.11 8.09 -18.52
N SER A 19 -0.83 9.09 -18.01
CA SER A 19 -1.41 10.19 -18.79
C SER A 19 -1.66 11.39 -17.90
N ARG A 20 -1.93 12.56 -18.49
CA ARG A 20 -2.31 13.80 -17.76
C ARG A 20 -3.48 13.62 -16.78
N ASN A 21 -4.24 12.54 -16.94
CA ASN A 21 -5.44 12.22 -16.18
C ASN A 21 -5.37 10.86 -15.48
N LEU A 22 -4.26 10.12 -15.56
CA LEU A 22 -4.17 8.78 -14.97
C LEU A 22 -2.81 8.58 -14.32
N VAL A 23 -2.83 8.29 -13.03
CA VAL A 23 -1.68 7.84 -12.26
C VAL A 23 -1.97 6.45 -11.72
N VAL A 24 -0.96 5.59 -11.73
CA VAL A 24 -0.99 4.29 -11.07
C VAL A 24 0.26 4.17 -10.23
N GLY A 25 0.19 3.45 -9.13
CA GLY A 25 1.34 3.23 -8.27
C GLY A 25 1.13 2.03 -7.39
N ALA A 26 2.20 1.68 -6.71
CA ALA A 26 2.22 0.61 -5.74
C ALA A 26 3.17 0.98 -4.63
N GLU A 27 2.85 0.54 -3.43
CA GLU A 27 3.70 0.66 -2.27
C GLU A 27 3.91 -0.72 -1.66
N TYR A 28 5.15 -0.94 -1.26
CA TYR A 28 5.60 -2.18 -0.67
C TYR A 28 6.40 -1.82 0.56
N ARG A 29 6.04 -2.39 1.71
CA ARG A 29 6.89 -2.24 2.88
C ARG A 29 7.12 -3.57 3.58
N THR A 30 8.38 -3.79 3.93
CA THR A 30 8.84 -5.00 4.59
C THR A 30 8.81 -4.78 6.09
N LYS A 31 8.10 -5.65 6.81
CA LYS A 31 8.04 -5.65 8.28
C LYS A 31 9.13 -6.61 8.82
N PRO A 32 9.86 -6.26 9.89
CA PRO A 32 11.00 -7.04 10.34
C PRO A 32 10.55 -8.28 11.14
N ASP A 33 11.07 -9.45 10.75
CA ASP A 33 10.84 -10.75 11.37
C ASP A 33 11.35 -10.80 12.82
N ASN A 34 10.47 -10.65 13.82
CA ASN A 34 10.84 -10.83 15.22
C ASN A 34 10.40 -12.16 15.84
N LEU A 35 9.71 -13.03 15.10
CA LEU A 35 9.32 -14.37 15.59
C LEU A 35 9.78 -15.45 14.61
N SER A 36 10.69 -16.31 15.07
CA SER A 36 11.19 -17.56 14.45
C SER A 36 10.10 -18.59 14.06
N PHE A 37 8.82 -18.22 14.01
CA PHE A 37 7.71 -19.16 13.84
C PHE A 37 6.53 -18.65 12.99
N ALA A 38 6.54 -17.40 12.52
CA ALA A 38 5.51 -16.90 11.64
C ALA A 38 6.16 -15.97 10.62
N ARG A 39 6.11 -16.37 9.35
CA ARG A 39 6.46 -15.53 8.21
C ARG A 39 5.40 -14.43 8.16
N GLU A 40 5.68 -13.25 8.70
CA GLU A 40 4.75 -12.13 8.62
C GLU A 40 4.76 -11.64 7.16
N ASP A 41 3.69 -11.99 6.43
CA ASP A 41 3.51 -11.67 5.01
C ASP A 41 3.76 -10.18 4.73
N ASP A 42 4.63 -9.93 3.75
CA ASP A 42 4.90 -8.58 3.24
C ASP A 42 3.60 -7.90 2.83
N TRP A 43 3.40 -6.66 3.25
CA TRP A 43 2.21 -5.92 2.86
C TRP A 43 2.47 -5.15 1.57
N PHE A 44 1.50 -5.23 0.68
CA PHE A 44 1.57 -4.62 -0.64
C PHE A 44 0.25 -3.94 -0.95
N ASP A 45 0.33 -2.69 -1.41
CA ASP A 45 -0.81 -1.99 -1.96
C ASP A 45 -0.55 -1.49 -3.36
N VAL A 46 -1.63 -1.39 -4.12
CA VAL A 46 -1.67 -0.76 -5.43
C VAL A 46 -2.74 0.31 -5.43
N TYR A 47 -2.46 1.43 -6.08
CA TYR A 47 -3.41 2.50 -6.24
C TYR A 47 -3.45 3.02 -7.67
N ALA A 48 -4.60 3.53 -8.07
CA ALA A 48 -4.83 4.18 -9.34
C ALA A 48 -5.73 5.39 -9.13
N ALA A 49 -5.34 6.55 -9.64
CA ALA A 49 -6.19 7.73 -9.64
C ALA A 49 -6.41 8.22 -11.08
N TYR A 50 -7.68 8.42 -11.41
CA TYR A 50 -8.15 8.85 -12.71
C TYR A 50 -8.96 10.14 -12.61
N ALA A 51 -8.48 11.19 -13.26
CA ALA A 51 -9.19 12.47 -13.37
C ALA A 51 -10.12 12.44 -14.60
N VAL A 52 -11.40 12.16 -14.37
CA VAL A 52 -12.44 12.15 -15.42
C VAL A 52 -12.55 13.53 -16.07
N ASN A 53 -12.52 14.60 -15.26
CA ASN A 53 -12.57 15.99 -15.70
C ASN A 53 -11.74 16.87 -14.75
N LYS A 54 -11.56 18.15 -15.09
CA LYS A 54 -10.88 19.14 -14.21
C LYS A 54 -11.55 19.32 -12.84
N HIS A 55 -12.79 18.87 -12.71
CA HIS A 55 -13.65 19.01 -11.54
C HIS A 55 -13.99 17.68 -10.88
N LEU A 56 -13.56 16.54 -11.45
CA LEU A 56 -13.93 15.22 -10.96
C LEU A 56 -12.74 14.25 -11.11
N SER A 57 -12.31 13.69 -9.98
CA SER A 57 -11.32 12.63 -9.92
C SER A 57 -11.83 11.43 -9.13
N VAL A 58 -11.39 10.26 -9.55
CA VAL A 58 -11.70 8.96 -8.97
C VAL A 58 -10.40 8.31 -8.56
N THR A 59 -10.29 7.87 -7.33
CA THR A 59 -9.13 7.14 -6.83
C THR A 59 -9.57 5.79 -6.33
N ALA A 60 -8.88 4.74 -6.76
CA ALA A 60 -9.03 3.39 -6.28
C ALA A 60 -7.70 2.95 -5.67
N ALA A 61 -7.76 2.26 -4.54
CA ALA A 61 -6.61 1.54 -4.01
C ALA A 61 -7.06 0.14 -3.59
N TRP A 62 -6.16 -0.81 -3.76
CA TRP A 62 -6.33 -2.17 -3.29
C TRP A 62 -5.10 -2.50 -2.47
N THR A 63 -5.34 -2.74 -1.18
CA THR A 63 -4.32 -3.17 -0.23
C THR A 63 -4.52 -4.64 0.05
N ASP A 64 -3.46 -5.43 -0.12
CA ASP A 64 -3.37 -6.77 0.42
C ASP A 64 -2.54 -6.68 1.71
N LEU A 65 -3.22 -6.81 2.85
CA LEU A 65 -2.60 -6.60 4.16
C LEU A 65 -1.80 -7.81 4.65
N GLY A 66 -1.75 -8.92 3.90
CA GLY A 66 -1.12 -10.16 4.38
C GLY A 66 -1.80 -10.70 5.65
N SER A 67 -1.38 -11.87 6.11
CA SER A 67 -1.96 -12.49 7.31
C SER A 67 -1.48 -11.79 8.59
N ILE A 68 -2.32 -10.92 9.16
CA ILE A 68 -2.06 -10.35 10.49
C ILE A 68 -2.59 -11.30 11.56
N ALA A 69 -1.66 -12.11 12.10
CA ALA A 69 -1.65 -12.84 13.38
C ALA A 69 -2.84 -13.74 13.80
N THR A 70 -4.07 -13.58 13.28
CA THR A 70 -5.29 -14.34 13.67
C THR A 70 -6.40 -14.30 12.61
N PHE A 71 -6.31 -13.47 11.57
CA PHE A 71 -7.32 -13.40 10.49
C PHE A 71 -6.64 -13.51 9.11
N GLU A 72 -7.01 -14.54 8.35
CA GLU A 72 -6.55 -14.78 6.98
C GLU A 72 -7.23 -13.81 5.98
N ASP A 73 -6.48 -13.33 4.98
CA ASP A 73 -6.96 -12.69 3.74
C ASP A 73 -7.82 -11.41 3.86
N GLN A 74 -7.45 -10.43 4.71
CA GLN A 74 -8.10 -9.10 4.68
C GLN A 74 -7.62 -8.23 3.51
N ARG A 75 -8.16 -8.53 2.31
CA ARG A 75 -8.07 -7.65 1.13
C ARG A 75 -9.01 -6.45 1.30
N GLY A 76 -8.42 -5.26 1.38
CA GLY A 76 -9.15 -4.00 1.50
C GLY A 76 -9.22 -3.27 0.16
N LEU A 77 -10.42 -3.03 -0.36
CA LEU A 77 -10.64 -2.17 -1.51
C LEU A 77 -11.09 -0.78 -1.04
N TYR A 78 -10.35 0.25 -1.43
CA TYR A 78 -10.64 1.64 -1.16
C TYR A 78 -11.05 2.34 -2.46
N LEU A 79 -12.17 3.05 -2.42
CA LEU A 79 -12.65 3.88 -3.52
C LEU A 79 -12.99 5.26 -2.99
N SER A 80 -12.49 6.28 -3.68
CA SER A 80 -12.74 7.67 -3.38
C SER A 80 -13.14 8.44 -4.63
N LEU A 81 -14.12 9.33 -4.46
CA LEU A 81 -14.58 10.26 -5.47
C LEU A 81 -14.35 11.66 -4.94
N GLN A 82 -13.65 12.48 -5.71
CA GLN A 82 -13.37 13.87 -5.37
C GLN A 82 -13.94 14.77 -6.46
N ALA A 83 -14.79 15.70 -6.05
CA ALA A 83 -15.35 16.72 -6.92
C ALA A 83 -14.99 18.12 -6.39
N GLY A 84 -14.57 19.03 -7.28
CA GLY A 84 -14.22 20.41 -6.95
C GLY A 84 -14.83 21.39 -7.95
N PHE A 85 -15.31 22.53 -7.48
CA PHE A 85 -16.04 23.55 -8.25
C PHE A 85 -15.47 24.95 -8.00
#